data_AF-A0A563ESK4-F1
#
_entry.id   AF-A0A563ESK4-F1
#
_cell.length_a   1.000
_cell.length_b   1.000
_cell.length_c   1.000
_cell.angle_alpha   90.00
_cell.angle_beta   90.00
_cell.angle_gamma   90.00
#
_symmetry.space_group_name_H-M   'P 1'
#
loop_
_entity.id
_entity.type
_entity.pdbx_description
1 polymer ?
#
loop_
_entity_poly.entity_id
_entity_poly.type
_entity_poly.pdbx_seq_one_letter_code
_entity_poly.pdbx_strand_id
1 'polypeptide(L)'
;MARDTTKTAHKGAGEFEEAARLVTAEAHRLDDLAEDIRRRTKDMRWSGRSADHFRKHAAFQAVRAGQNREVLESLRVLLNRAAQVAAQSATTRPETLP
;
A
#
# COMPACT_ATOMS: atom_id res chain seq x y z
N MET A 1 28.56 -25.60 -4.29
CA MET A 1 27.78 -24.84 -3.28
C MET A 1 26.75 -23.90 -3.94
N ALA A 2 25.88 -24.38 -4.85
CA ALA A 2 24.98 -23.53 -5.65
C ALA A 2 23.51 -23.50 -5.18
N ARG A 3 23.13 -24.29 -4.16
CA ARG A 3 21.73 -24.47 -3.72
C ARG A 3 21.22 -23.36 -2.79
N ASP A 4 22.09 -22.63 -2.10
CA ASP A 4 21.65 -21.65 -1.10
C ASP A 4 21.12 -20.36 -1.71
N THR A 5 21.72 -19.87 -2.80
CA THR A 5 21.39 -18.55 -3.37
C THR A 5 20.03 -18.48 -4.06
N THR A 6 19.58 -19.57 -4.69
CA THR A 6 18.27 -19.64 -5.35
C THR A 6 17.15 -19.60 -4.31
N LYS A 7 17.37 -20.27 -3.17
CA LYS A 7 16.46 -20.24 -2.02
C LYS A 7 16.34 -18.83 -1.43
N THR A 8 17.43 -18.06 -1.38
CA THR A 8 17.41 -16.67 -0.91
C THR A 8 16.64 -15.73 -1.84
N ALA A 9 16.78 -15.90 -3.16
CA ALA A 9 16.10 -15.06 -4.14
C ALA A 9 14.58 -15.29 -4.17
N HIS A 10 14.14 -16.56 -4.09
CA HIS A 10 12.71 -16.88 -3.96
C HIS A 10 12.12 -16.37 -2.62
N LYS A 11 12.91 -16.39 -1.55
CA LYS A 11 12.51 -15.80 -0.26
C LYS A 11 12.31 -14.28 -0.38
N GLY A 12 13.23 -13.57 -1.04
CA GLY A 12 13.11 -12.12 -1.25
C GLY A 12 11.90 -11.74 -2.11
N ALA A 13 11.59 -12.50 -3.16
CA ALA A 13 10.38 -12.28 -3.97
C ALA A 13 9.09 -12.41 -3.13
N GLY A 14 9.00 -13.45 -2.30
CA GLY A 14 7.86 -13.65 -1.40
C GLY A 14 7.70 -12.56 -0.34
N GLU A 15 8.80 -12.00 0.18
CA GLU A 15 8.77 -10.87 1.13
C GLU A 15 8.19 -9.60 0.47
N PHE A 16 8.55 -9.32 -0.79
CA PHE A 16 7.98 -8.18 -1.53
C PHE A 16 6.50 -8.37 -1.85
N GLU A 17 6.08 -9.58 -2.20
CA GLU A 17 4.66 -9.90 -2.43
C GLU A 17 3.84 -9.75 -1.15
N GLU A 18 4.37 -10.19 0.00
CA GLU A 18 3.70 -9.99 1.28
C GLU A 18 3.57 -8.51 1.65
N ALA A 19 4.64 -7.74 1.48
CA ALA A 19 4.60 -6.30 1.69
C ALA A 19 3.55 -5.63 0.78
N ALA A 20 3.44 -6.05 -0.49
CA ALA A 20 2.43 -5.53 -1.42
C ALA A 20 1.00 -5.84 -0.95
N ARG A 21 0.76 -7.03 -0.39
CA ARG A 21 -0.54 -7.40 0.21
C ARG A 21 -0.89 -6.52 1.41
N LEU A 22 0.06 -6.31 2.31
CA LEU A 22 -0.14 -5.45 3.49
C LEU A 22 -0.42 -4.00 3.10
N VAL A 23 0.32 -3.47 2.12
CA VAL A 23 0.11 -2.12 1.58
C VAL A 23 -1.27 -1.98 0.94
N THR A 24 -1.75 -3.01 0.24
CA THR A 24 -3.10 -3.02 -0.34
C THR A 24 -4.18 -2.98 0.75
N ALA A 25 -4.02 -3.78 1.80
CA ALA A 25 -4.96 -3.78 2.93
C ALA A 25 -5.03 -2.42 3.63
N GLU A 26 -3.89 -1.76 3.82
CA GLU A 26 -3.83 -0.43 4.42
C GLU A 26 -4.45 0.65 3.51
N ALA A 27 -4.26 0.55 2.19
CA ALA A 27 -4.89 1.44 1.23
C ALA A 27 -6.42 1.37 1.31
N HIS A 28 -6.99 0.15 1.39
CA HIS A 28 -8.43 -0.05 1.59
C HIS A 28 -8.92 0.50 2.93
N ARG A 29 -8.15 0.29 4.01
CA ARG A 29 -8.48 0.83 5.33
C ARG A 29 -8.58 2.36 5.33
N LEU A 30 -7.71 3.04 4.57
CA LEU A 30 -7.75 4.49 4.41
C LEU A 30 -8.96 4.97 3.60
N ASP A 31 -9.37 4.23 2.57
CA ASP A 31 -10.60 4.52 1.83
C ASP A 31 -11.84 4.42 2.72
N ASP A 32 -11.95 3.32 3.48
CA ASP A 32 -13.06 3.10 4.43
C ASP A 32 -13.13 4.22 5.46
N LEU A 33 -11.97 4.64 5.99
CA LEU A 33 -11.88 5.75 6.94
C LEU A 33 -12.30 7.08 6.32
N ALA A 34 -11.86 7.36 5.09
CA ALA A 34 -12.23 8.58 4.37
C ALA A 34 -13.74 8.63 4.07
N GLU A 35 -14.35 7.50 3.74
CA GLU A 35 -15.79 7.38 3.54
C GLU A 35 -16.55 7.55 4.85
N ASP A 36 -16.11 6.92 5.94
CA ASP A 36 -16.74 7.05 7.25
C ASP A 36 -16.71 8.49 7.76
N ILE A 37 -15.57 9.19 7.59
CA ILE A 37 -15.47 10.62 7.92
C ILE A 37 -16.48 11.44 7.12
N ARG A 38 -16.58 11.21 5.81
CA ARG A 38 -17.53 11.93 4.94
C ARG A 38 -18.97 11.66 5.36
N ARG A 39 -19.33 10.41 5.63
CA ARG A 39 -20.67 10.01 6.09
C ARG A 39 -21.03 10.67 7.41
N ARG A 40 -20.20 10.51 8.45
CA ARG A 40 -20.47 11.11 9.78
C ARG A 40 -20.56 12.63 9.75
N THR A 41 -19.76 13.27 8.88
CA THR A 41 -19.79 14.72 8.72
C THR A 41 -21.07 15.20 8.05
N LYS A 42 -21.61 14.42 7.08
CA LYS A 42 -22.89 14.69 6.43
C LYS A 42 -24.08 14.57 7.40
N ASP A 43 -24.03 13.59 8.30
CA ASP A 43 -25.12 13.30 9.25
C ASP A 43 -25.12 14.24 10.47
N MET A 44 -24.16 15.15 10.55
CA MET A 44 -23.97 16.05 11.69
C MET A 44 -25.04 17.13 11.79
N ARG A 45 -25.84 17.09 12.87
CA ARG A 45 -27.01 17.96 13.08
C ARG A 45 -26.75 19.29 13.81
N TRP A 46 -25.60 19.47 14.48
CA TRP A 46 -25.32 20.73 15.19
C TRP A 46 -24.80 21.84 14.26
N SER A 47 -25.00 23.10 14.66
CA SER A 47 -24.69 24.28 13.85
C SER A 47 -23.81 25.28 14.62
N GLY A 48 -23.28 26.27 13.91
CA GLY A 48 -22.40 27.31 14.46
C GLY A 48 -20.92 27.13 14.10
N ARG A 49 -20.10 28.08 14.54
CA ARG A 49 -18.66 28.18 14.16
C ARG A 49 -17.86 26.91 14.43
N SER A 50 -18.14 26.22 15.55
CA SER A 50 -17.45 24.98 15.91
C SER A 50 -17.81 23.82 14.96
N ALA A 51 -19.07 23.75 14.51
CA ALA A 51 -19.51 22.75 13.54
C ALA A 51 -18.84 22.97 12.18
N ASP A 52 -18.72 24.22 11.74
CA ASP A 52 -18.04 24.55 10.48
C ASP A 52 -16.54 24.25 10.52
N HIS A 53 -15.89 24.55 11.65
CA HIS A 53 -14.49 24.18 11.87
C HIS A 53 -14.31 22.66 11.80
N PHE A 54 -15.19 21.89 12.45
CA PHE A 54 -15.15 20.43 12.41
C PHE A 54 -15.35 19.89 10.98
N ARG A 55 -16.35 20.39 10.24
CA ARG A 55 -16.61 19.95 8.85
C ARG A 55 -15.40 20.18 7.94
N LYS A 56 -14.76 21.36 8.06
CA LYS A 56 -13.53 21.68 7.31
C LYS A 56 -12.39 20.73 7.68
N HIS A 57 -12.20 20.48 8.97
CA HIS A 57 -11.18 19.55 9.43
C HIS A 57 -11.43 18.12 8.94
N ALA A 58 -12.66 17.63 9.05
CA ALA A 58 -13.06 16.32 8.56
C ALA A 58 -12.85 16.19 7.04
N ALA A 59 -13.24 17.19 6.26
CA ALA A 59 -12.99 17.22 4.82
C ALA A 59 -11.50 17.15 4.50
N PHE A 60 -10.67 17.93 5.22
CA PHE A 60 -9.22 17.87 5.07
C PHE A 60 -8.64 16.47 5.38
N GLN A 61 -9.11 15.81 6.45
CA GLN A 61 -8.67 14.45 6.79
C GLN A 61 -9.08 13.43 5.72
N ALA A 62 -10.29 13.54 5.18
CA ALA A 62 -10.76 12.65 4.11
C ALA A 62 -9.91 12.82 2.83
N VAL A 63 -9.55 14.05 2.46
CA VAL A 63 -8.63 14.32 1.34
C VAL A 63 -7.26 13.72 1.61
N ARG A 64 -6.70 13.90 2.81
CA ARG A 64 -5.40 13.34 3.18
C ARG A 64 -5.37 11.82 3.16
N ALA A 65 -6.42 11.16 3.62
CA ALA A 65 -6.55 9.71 3.54
C ALA A 65 -6.51 9.23 2.07
N GLY A 66 -7.19 9.93 1.16
CA GLY A 66 -7.13 9.65 -0.27
C GLY A 66 -5.73 9.84 -0.88
N GLN A 67 -5.01 10.90 -0.50
CA GLN A 67 -3.63 11.13 -0.93
C GLN A 67 -2.67 10.04 -0.42
N ASN A 68 -2.80 9.63 0.85
CA ASN A 68 -1.99 8.55 1.41
C ASN A 68 -2.25 7.22 0.69
N ARG A 69 -3.50 6.93 0.34
CA ARG A 69 -3.86 5.76 -0.47
C ARG A 69 -3.16 5.77 -1.83
N GLU A 70 -3.09 6.91 -2.53
CA GLU A 70 -2.38 7.01 -3.81
C GLU A 70 -0.87 6.72 -3.68
N VAL A 71 -0.26 7.16 -2.57
CA VAL A 71 1.14 6.83 -2.25
C VAL A 71 1.28 5.32 -2.00
N LEU A 72 0.36 4.71 -1.26
CA LEU A 72 0.36 3.26 -1.02
C LEU A 72 0.17 2.46 -2.31
N GLU A 73 -0.69 2.89 -3.23
CA GLU A 73 -0.83 2.26 -4.55
C GLU A 73 0.46 2.34 -5.35
N SER A 74 1.14 3.49 -5.32
CA SER A 74 2.45 3.65 -5.96
C SER A 74 3.49 2.71 -5.35
N LEU A 75 3.51 2.58 -4.03
CA LEU A 75 4.39 1.66 -3.31
C LEU A 75 4.09 0.20 -3.66
N ARG A 76 2.81 -0.20 -3.76
CA ARG A 76 2.39 -1.53 -4.17
C ARG A 76 2.94 -1.91 -5.55
N VAL A 77 2.88 -0.98 -6.52
CA VAL A 77 3.45 -1.18 -7.86
C VAL A 77 4.95 -1.43 -7.79
N LEU A 78 5.68 -0.63 -6.99
CA LEU A 78 7.13 -0.79 -6.82
C LEU A 78 7.48 -2.13 -6.15
N LEU A 79 6.72 -2.56 -5.15
CA LEU A 79 6.92 -3.85 -4.47
C LEU A 79 6.67 -5.03 -5.42
N ASN A 80 5.60 -4.99 -6.19
CA ASN A 80 5.34 -6.01 -7.22
C ASN A 80 6.46 -6.06 -8.27
N ARG A 81 7.00 -4.90 -8.66
CA ARG A 81 8.13 -4.83 -9.59
C ARG A 81 9.40 -5.43 -8.97
N ALA A 82 9.66 -5.14 -7.69
CA ALA A 82 10.79 -5.71 -6.96
C ALA A 82 10.68 -7.24 -6.85
N ALA A 83 9.48 -7.78 -6.59
CA ALA A 83 9.20 -9.21 -6.58
C ALA A 83 9.54 -9.87 -7.93
N GLN A 84 9.10 -9.26 -9.04
CA GLN A 84 9.40 -9.75 -10.40
C GLN A 84 10.91 -9.78 -10.68
N VAL A 85 11.63 -8.72 -10.32
CA VAL A 85 13.08 -8.62 -10.53
C VAL A 85 13.83 -9.68 -9.70
N ALA A 86 13.42 -9.88 -8.44
CA ALA A 86 13.99 -10.90 -7.57
C ALA A 86 13.75 -12.32 -8.12
N ALA A 87 12.55 -12.61 -8.63
CA ALA A 87 12.21 -13.90 -9.23
C ALA A 87 12.97 -14.17 -10.54
N GLN A 88 13.14 -13.15 -11.40
CA GLN A 88 13.91 -13.27 -12.63
C GLN A 88 15.40 -13.53 -12.34
N SER A 89 15.98 -12.85 -11.35
CA SER A 89 17.37 -13.04 -10.94
C SER A 89 17.67 -14.46 -10.44
N ALA A 90 16.65 -15.17 -9.92
CA ALA A 90 16.77 -16.58 -9.56
C ALA A 90 16.81 -17.52 -10.79
N THR A 91 16.25 -17.08 -11.92
CA THR A 91 16.05 -17.90 -13.13
C THR A 91 17.20 -17.74 -14.14
N THR A 92 17.82 -16.56 -14.24
CA THR A 92 18.80 -16.25 -15.30
C THR A 92 20.25 -16.65 -15.00
N ARG A 93 20.53 -17.42 -13.95
CA ARG A 93 21.92 -17.83 -13.68
C ARG A 93 22.34 -18.87 -14.72
N PRO A 94 23.27 -18.56 -15.66
CA PRO A 94 23.61 -19.50 -16.71
C PRO A 94 24.31 -20.70 -16.06
N GLU A 95 23.81 -21.90 -16.34
CA GLU A 95 24.55 -23.14 -16.19
C GLU A 95 25.72 -23.10 -17.18
N THR A 96 26.79 -22.37 -16.87
CA THR A 96 28.07 -22.57 -17.53
C THR A 96 28.68 -23.84 -16.94
N LEU A 97 28.38 -24.96 -17.57
CA LEU A 97 29.17 -26.19 -17.56
C LEU A 97 29.80 -26.33 -18.96
N PRO A 98 30.93 -27.03 -19.07
CA PRO A 98 32.28 -26.77 -18.53
C PRO A 98 33.11 -25.83 -19.42
#